data_AF-A0AAN7ZMR7-F1
#
_entry.id   AF-A0AAN7ZMR7-F1
#
_cell.length_a   1.000
_cell.length_b   1.000
_cell.length_c   1.000
_cell.angle_alpha   90.00
_cell.angle_beta   90.00
_cell.angle_gamma   90.00
#
_symmetry.space_group_name_H-M   'P 1'
#
loop_
_entity.id
_entity.type
_entity.pdbx_description
1 polymer ?
#
loop_
_entity_poly.entity_id
_entity_poly.type
_entity_poly.pdbx_seq_one_letter_code
_entity_poly.pdbx_strand_id
1 'polypeptide(L)'
;MEEFDENAQIAPSPLGQGRKRIRQPDVCMQFRLKYDLQKHTPNVLPKYPTCGHDGRPGLPYFYGTLSMSEVKNFHGYLYQSKDKVHQVGLILACCNGAVPKRGKTMHASVSIKYNVRTEMIRVCSKAFFEITNFSRDRVQRIVRNFVLKGETSKERRGGNRIGPKNDEKQICIKNFIESIKYTESHYCRSKSSVRVYLPCDLNFKKLFDQYVQKFRKYVNANYNIAFGTPQTDCCSTCLRTQEQLKTKTSNEVRQTLTTAHRVHIMKAKAFFKLLKYPKTATFSFDCQKNLALPRLPDQAAYFSQQINYNNLTVVSGSSNTKLTSQNVFSYVWTEIDSPKDSNAIASAESPQHIKKLTVTFPIVGHSFIPPDRVFGLIEKDIKKIPVIVKTDQYDSLIKKHATVRRLGVDWKVYDWRTQATRAIKLSASWHFEFNKAKRFVFYKRETNVLVQGESNYMSDVGMPKSICKKGFSLSTMIPLELPLGTQLKGDKASINGLLNKHYGVNWRSLPELSLYKNHIPPKNSSEATKEQDNVSSEQCQNQYDNFFV
;
A
#
# COMPACT_ATOMS: atom_id res chain seq x y z
N MET A 1 -23.88 16.85 -13.59
CA MET A 1 -24.68 15.64 -13.80
C MET A 1 -23.79 14.66 -14.55
N GLU A 2 -23.04 13.88 -13.78
CA GLU A 2 -22.95 12.46 -14.11
C GLU A 2 -24.09 11.86 -13.28
N GLU A 3 -24.97 11.11 -13.94
CA GLU A 3 -26.14 10.47 -13.34
C GLU A 3 -25.68 9.63 -12.15
N PHE A 4 -26.23 9.90 -10.96
CA PHE A 4 -26.25 8.87 -9.93
C PHE A 4 -27.19 7.79 -10.48
N ASP A 5 -26.61 6.70 -10.97
CA ASP A 5 -27.37 5.51 -11.29
C ASP A 5 -27.91 4.95 -9.97
N GLU A 6 -29.14 5.32 -9.61
CA GLU A 6 -29.83 4.86 -8.41
C GLU A 6 -30.06 3.33 -8.42
N ASN A 7 -29.70 2.63 -9.51
CA ASN A 7 -29.83 1.19 -9.71
C ASN A 7 -28.52 0.44 -9.97
N ALA A 8 -27.34 1.05 -9.75
CA ALA A 8 -26.08 0.34 -9.95
C ALA A 8 -25.92 -0.84 -8.97
N GLN A 9 -25.88 -2.07 -9.49
CA GLN A 9 -25.67 -3.31 -8.73
C GLN A 9 -24.18 -3.71 -8.69
N ILE A 10 -23.75 -4.37 -7.61
CA ILE A 10 -22.36 -4.84 -7.48
C ILE A 10 -22.13 -5.92 -8.53
N ALA A 11 -21.12 -5.76 -9.40
CA ALA A 11 -20.74 -6.78 -10.37
C ALA A 11 -19.54 -7.61 -9.88
N PRO A 12 -19.43 -8.89 -10.28
CA PRO A 12 -18.21 -9.67 -10.10
C PRO A 12 -17.01 -8.97 -10.75
N SER A 13 -15.86 -8.99 -10.07
CA SER A 13 -14.63 -8.44 -10.64
C SER A 13 -14.17 -9.29 -11.84
N PRO A 14 -13.58 -8.66 -12.88
CA PRO A 14 -12.97 -9.39 -13.99
C PRO A 14 -11.96 -10.44 -13.50
N LEU A 15 -11.79 -11.54 -14.25
CA LEU A 15 -10.89 -12.65 -13.90
C LEU A 15 -9.51 -12.15 -13.48
N GLY A 16 -9.11 -12.45 -12.23
CA GLY A 16 -7.82 -12.05 -11.65
C GLY A 16 -7.77 -10.66 -11.02
N GLN A 17 -8.85 -9.88 -11.05
CA GLN A 17 -8.95 -8.55 -10.45
C GLN A 17 -9.71 -8.53 -9.11
N GLY A 18 -10.11 -9.69 -8.58
CA GLY A 18 -10.61 -9.80 -7.21
C GLY A 18 -9.55 -9.42 -6.17
N ARG A 19 -9.97 -9.13 -4.93
CA ARG A 19 -9.07 -8.63 -3.86
C ARG A 19 -7.86 -9.54 -3.59
N LYS A 20 -7.99 -10.84 -3.80
CA LYS A 20 -6.88 -11.81 -3.74
C LYS A 20 -6.65 -12.45 -5.10
N ARG A 21 -5.39 -12.53 -5.52
CA ARG A 21 -4.99 -13.26 -6.73
C ARG A 21 -5.43 -14.72 -6.63
N ILE A 22 -6.24 -15.15 -7.59
CA ILE A 22 -6.61 -16.56 -7.74
C ILE A 22 -5.45 -17.28 -8.46
N ARG A 23 -5.21 -18.54 -8.06
CA ARG A 23 -4.22 -19.41 -8.70
C ARG A 23 -4.68 -19.70 -10.13
N GLN A 24 -3.92 -19.27 -11.14
CA GLN A 24 -4.28 -19.47 -12.54
C GLN A 24 -4.28 -20.98 -12.88
N PRO A 25 -5.40 -21.52 -13.41
CA PRO A 25 -5.51 -22.94 -13.76
C PRO A 25 -4.44 -23.38 -14.75
N ASP A 26 -4.15 -22.55 -15.75
CA ASP A 26 -3.25 -22.87 -16.87
C ASP A 26 -1.80 -22.99 -16.41
N VAL A 27 -1.37 -22.09 -15.52
CA VAL A 27 -0.05 -22.13 -14.88
C VAL A 27 0.08 -23.41 -14.03
N CYS A 28 -0.98 -23.79 -13.32
CA CYS A 28 -1.02 -25.04 -12.55
C CYS A 28 -0.93 -26.28 -13.47
N MET A 29 -1.57 -26.23 -14.64
CA MET A 29 -1.49 -27.27 -15.66
C MET A 29 -0.09 -27.38 -16.28
N GLN A 30 0.58 -26.25 -16.54
CA GLN A 30 1.96 -26.24 -17.02
C GLN A 30 2.96 -26.79 -15.99
N PHE A 31 2.84 -26.41 -14.72
CA PHE A 31 3.66 -27.01 -13.64
C PHE A 31 3.38 -28.52 -13.50
N ARG A 32 2.14 -28.95 -13.71
CA ARG A 32 1.75 -30.37 -13.70
C ARG A 32 2.41 -31.14 -14.85
N LEU A 33 2.31 -30.65 -16.08
CA LEU A 33 2.96 -31.26 -17.25
C LEU A 33 4.47 -31.35 -17.06
N LYS A 34 5.09 -30.28 -16.54
CA LYS A 34 6.54 -30.27 -16.23
C LYS A 34 6.92 -31.32 -15.18
N TYR A 35 6.13 -31.47 -14.13
CA TYR A 35 6.38 -32.43 -13.06
C TYR A 35 6.13 -33.89 -13.50
N ASP A 36 5.13 -34.13 -14.35
CA ASP A 36 4.89 -35.46 -14.92
C ASP A 36 6.03 -35.82 -15.90
N LEU A 37 6.47 -34.89 -16.77
CA LEU A 37 7.63 -35.09 -17.65
C LEU A 37 8.93 -35.40 -16.87
N GLN A 38 9.17 -34.74 -15.74
CA GLN A 38 10.32 -35.02 -14.87
C GLN A 38 10.32 -36.43 -14.25
N LYS A 39 9.15 -37.05 -14.07
CA LYS A 39 9.06 -38.43 -13.53
C LYS A 39 9.20 -39.52 -14.60
N HIS A 40 9.01 -39.15 -15.85
CA HIS A 40 9.11 -40.03 -17.02
C HIS A 40 10.43 -39.83 -17.79
N THR A 41 11.36 -39.08 -17.20
CA THR A 41 12.73 -38.89 -17.71
C THR A 41 13.74 -39.46 -16.69
N PRO A 42 14.86 -40.02 -17.16
CA PRO A 42 15.87 -40.57 -16.26
C PRO A 42 16.68 -39.43 -15.64
N ASN A 43 16.77 -39.41 -14.30
CA ASN A 43 17.56 -38.39 -13.59
C ASN A 43 19.05 -38.73 -13.48
N VAL A 44 19.42 -39.99 -13.70
CA VAL A 44 20.79 -40.52 -13.54
C VAL A 44 21.03 -41.58 -14.61
N LEU A 45 22.30 -41.79 -14.98
CA LEU A 45 22.71 -42.91 -15.82
C LEU A 45 22.47 -44.27 -15.11
N PRO A 46 22.21 -45.35 -15.85
CA PRO A 46 22.08 -46.68 -15.25
C PRO A 46 23.42 -47.13 -14.67
N LYS A 47 23.37 -47.80 -13.51
CA LYS A 47 24.56 -48.38 -12.87
C LYS A 47 24.63 -49.86 -13.17
N TYR A 48 25.85 -50.39 -13.31
CA TYR A 48 26.03 -51.84 -13.37
C TYR A 48 25.68 -52.44 -12.00
N PRO A 49 24.82 -53.48 -11.95
CA PRO A 49 24.49 -54.13 -10.70
C PRO A 49 25.71 -54.86 -10.09
N THR A 50 25.93 -54.69 -8.78
CA THR A 50 27.08 -55.25 -8.04
C THR A 50 26.64 -56.24 -6.95
N CYS A 51 25.53 -56.94 -7.16
CA CYS A 51 24.84 -57.66 -6.09
C CYS A 51 25.31 -59.12 -5.95
N GLY A 52 26.26 -59.43 -5.05
CA GLY A 52 26.92 -60.74 -4.87
C GLY A 52 26.05 -61.98 -4.52
N HIS A 53 25.00 -62.26 -5.29
CA HIS A 53 24.12 -63.41 -5.19
C HIS A 53 23.84 -64.04 -6.58
N ASP A 54 24.68 -63.77 -7.58
CA ASP A 54 24.69 -64.53 -8.84
C ASP A 54 24.87 -66.03 -8.51
N GLY A 55 23.98 -66.87 -9.02
CA GLY A 55 24.15 -68.33 -8.97
C GLY A 55 23.89 -69.03 -7.63
N ARG A 56 23.15 -68.45 -6.66
CA ARG A 56 22.75 -69.21 -5.45
C ARG A 56 21.88 -70.42 -5.81
N PRO A 57 22.10 -71.62 -5.21
CA PRO A 57 21.25 -72.79 -5.43
C PRO A 57 19.79 -72.46 -5.11
N GLY A 58 18.90 -72.63 -6.09
CA GLY A 58 17.45 -72.38 -5.95
C GLY A 58 16.95 -70.99 -6.39
N LEU A 59 17.81 -70.05 -6.80
CA LEU A 59 17.39 -68.75 -7.34
C LEU A 59 18.25 -68.35 -8.56
N PRO A 60 17.80 -68.62 -9.80
CA PRO A 60 18.56 -68.32 -11.01
C PRO A 60 18.41 -66.84 -11.37
N TYR A 61 19.23 -65.99 -10.74
CA TYR A 61 19.42 -64.59 -11.15
C TYR A 61 20.66 -64.51 -12.03
N PHE A 62 20.54 -63.85 -13.18
CA PHE A 62 21.59 -63.80 -14.20
C PHE A 62 21.94 -62.34 -14.53
N TYR A 63 22.26 -61.53 -13.52
CA TYR A 63 22.64 -60.15 -13.83
C TYR A 63 24.08 -60.07 -14.35
N GLY A 64 24.96 -61.00 -13.95
CA GLY A 64 26.34 -61.10 -14.44
C GLY A 64 26.49 -61.51 -15.91
N THR A 65 25.41 -61.97 -16.56
CA THR A 65 25.42 -62.25 -18.02
C THR A 65 25.12 -61.01 -18.86
N LEU A 66 24.75 -59.88 -18.24
CA LEU A 66 24.49 -58.62 -18.92
C LEU A 66 25.77 -57.82 -19.11
N SER A 67 25.99 -57.31 -20.31
CA SER A 67 27.01 -56.30 -20.60
C SER A 67 26.51 -54.89 -20.27
N MET A 68 27.44 -53.96 -20.03
CA MET A 68 27.07 -52.55 -19.82
C MET A 68 26.38 -51.90 -21.03
N SER A 69 26.67 -52.37 -22.24
CA SER A 69 25.99 -51.91 -23.46
C SER A 69 24.52 -52.31 -23.46
N GLU A 70 24.21 -53.53 -23.05
CA GLU A 70 22.82 -54.01 -22.95
C GLU A 70 22.03 -53.31 -21.84
N VAL A 71 22.68 -53.05 -20.71
CA VAL A 71 22.10 -52.24 -19.62
C VAL A 71 21.74 -50.84 -20.11
N LYS A 72 22.63 -50.19 -20.86
CA LYS A 72 22.37 -48.87 -21.46
C LYS A 72 21.26 -48.91 -22.50
N ASN A 73 21.24 -49.92 -23.36
CA ASN A 73 20.21 -50.07 -24.40
C ASN A 73 18.82 -50.27 -23.80
N PHE A 74 18.71 -51.15 -22.78
CA PHE A 74 17.45 -51.38 -22.08
C PHE A 74 16.97 -50.15 -21.32
N HIS A 75 17.87 -49.45 -20.62
CA HIS A 75 17.54 -48.19 -19.98
C HIS A 75 17.09 -47.14 -21.02
N GLY A 76 17.80 -47.00 -22.14
CA GLY A 76 17.42 -46.11 -23.23
C GLY A 76 16.02 -46.42 -23.77
N TYR A 77 15.70 -47.70 -23.98
CA TYR A 77 14.39 -48.15 -24.43
C TYR A 77 13.25 -47.79 -23.45
N LEU A 78 13.45 -47.98 -22.14
CA LEU A 78 12.44 -47.63 -21.12
C LEU A 78 12.10 -46.14 -21.06
N TYR A 79 13.02 -45.27 -21.49
CA TYR A 79 12.86 -43.82 -21.48
C TYR A 79 12.73 -43.21 -22.89
N GLN A 80 12.60 -44.04 -23.93
CA GLN A 80 12.43 -43.58 -25.31
C GLN A 80 11.13 -42.78 -25.49
N SER A 81 10.04 -43.24 -24.85
CA SER A 81 8.77 -42.51 -24.79
C SER A 81 8.61 -41.79 -23.46
N LYS A 82 8.26 -40.51 -23.53
CA LYS A 82 7.89 -39.69 -22.35
C LYS A 82 6.43 -39.87 -21.94
N ASP A 83 5.67 -40.68 -22.69
CA ASP A 83 4.28 -40.96 -22.36
C ASP A 83 4.17 -41.91 -21.15
N LYS A 84 3.32 -41.51 -20.20
CA LYS A 84 3.06 -42.25 -18.97
C LYS A 84 2.45 -43.62 -19.26
N VAL A 85 1.51 -43.70 -20.19
CA VAL A 85 0.78 -44.95 -20.48
C VAL A 85 1.74 -45.97 -21.07
N HIS A 86 2.53 -45.54 -22.05
CA HIS A 86 3.57 -46.36 -22.67
C HIS A 86 4.59 -46.90 -21.65
N GLN A 87 5.15 -46.03 -20.79
CA GLN A 87 6.13 -46.47 -19.79
C GLN A 87 5.52 -47.37 -18.70
N VAL A 88 4.24 -47.18 -18.35
CA VAL A 88 3.52 -48.11 -17.45
C VAL A 88 3.35 -49.48 -18.11
N GLY A 89 3.06 -49.54 -19.41
CA GLY A 89 3.00 -50.79 -20.18
C GLY A 89 4.34 -51.52 -20.16
N LEU A 90 5.45 -50.82 -20.39
CA LEU A 90 6.80 -51.40 -20.32
C LEU A 90 7.14 -51.93 -18.92
N ILE A 91 6.77 -51.21 -17.86
CA ILE A 91 6.95 -51.67 -16.48
C ILE A 91 6.17 -52.97 -16.23
N LEU A 92 4.93 -53.06 -16.70
CA LEU A 92 4.11 -54.27 -16.55
C LEU A 92 4.66 -55.45 -17.36
N ALA A 93 5.20 -55.20 -18.56
CA ALA A 93 5.87 -56.23 -19.36
C ALA A 93 7.12 -56.78 -18.66
N CYS A 94 7.89 -55.92 -17.98
CA CYS A 94 9.13 -56.31 -17.29
C CYS A 94 8.90 -56.86 -15.87
N CYS A 95 7.73 -56.65 -15.28
CA CYS A 95 7.44 -56.98 -13.88
C CYS A 95 6.24 -57.93 -13.76
N ASN A 96 6.51 -59.22 -13.64
CA ASN A 96 5.47 -60.24 -13.50
C ASN A 96 5.02 -60.33 -12.03
N GLY A 97 3.87 -59.73 -11.74
CA GLY A 97 3.23 -59.75 -10.43
C GLY A 97 2.32 -60.97 -10.23
N ALA A 98 2.35 -61.56 -9.04
CA ALA A 98 1.45 -62.63 -8.63
C ALA A 98 0.93 -62.43 -7.20
N VAL A 99 -0.29 -62.88 -6.94
CA VAL A 99 -0.85 -62.91 -5.58
C VAL A 99 -0.04 -63.93 -4.75
N PRO A 100 0.45 -63.56 -3.56
CA PRO A 100 1.25 -64.47 -2.74
C PRO A 100 0.41 -65.68 -2.28
N LYS A 101 1.00 -66.88 -2.36
CA LYS A 101 0.33 -68.13 -1.93
C LYS A 101 0.10 -68.23 -0.40
N ARG A 102 0.76 -67.39 0.41
CA ARG A 102 0.58 -67.30 1.87
C ARG A 102 0.44 -65.84 2.30
N GLY A 103 -0.67 -65.51 2.97
CA GLY A 103 -0.93 -64.20 3.58
C GLY A 103 -2.43 -63.87 3.62
N LYS A 104 -3.06 -63.91 4.81
CA LYS A 104 -4.45 -63.49 5.05
C LYS A 104 -4.47 -62.04 5.54
N THR A 105 -4.60 -61.05 4.67
CA THR A 105 -5.14 -59.71 5.01
C THR A 105 -5.37 -58.88 3.75
N MET A 106 -6.33 -57.95 3.81
CA MET A 106 -6.75 -57.05 2.70
C MET A 106 -5.66 -56.09 2.17
N HIS A 107 -4.46 -56.11 2.75
CA HIS A 107 -3.27 -55.37 2.29
C HIS A 107 -2.23 -56.27 1.62
N ALA A 108 -2.69 -57.27 0.83
CA ALA A 108 -1.83 -58.27 0.21
C ALA A 108 -0.60 -57.66 -0.52
N SER A 109 0.59 -58.06 -0.07
CA SER A 109 1.86 -57.75 -0.73
C SER A 109 1.98 -58.59 -2.00
N VAL A 110 2.00 -57.95 -3.17
CA VAL A 110 2.17 -58.68 -4.44
C VAL A 110 3.62 -59.16 -4.57
N SER A 111 3.81 -60.42 -4.94
CA SER A 111 5.13 -60.97 -5.28
C SER A 111 5.48 -60.56 -6.70
N ILE A 112 6.65 -59.96 -6.91
CA ILE A 112 7.06 -59.41 -8.21
C ILE A 112 8.34 -60.11 -8.68
N LYS A 113 8.30 -60.68 -9.89
CA LYS A 113 9.50 -61.14 -10.61
C LYS A 113 9.95 -60.03 -11.56
N TYR A 114 11.24 -59.71 -11.51
CA TYR A 114 11.83 -58.61 -12.28
C TYR A 114 12.65 -59.18 -13.44
N ASN A 115 12.36 -58.69 -14.65
CA ASN A 115 13.03 -59.09 -15.88
C ASN A 115 13.64 -57.88 -16.60
N VAL A 116 14.75 -58.10 -17.31
CA VAL A 116 15.47 -57.13 -18.13
C VAL A 116 15.71 -57.74 -19.52
N ARG A 117 15.75 -56.92 -20.59
CA ARG A 117 15.97 -57.31 -22.00
C ARG A 117 14.73 -57.91 -22.70
N THR A 118 14.74 -57.89 -24.04
CA THR A 118 13.70 -58.45 -24.93
C THR A 118 13.50 -59.96 -24.75
N GLU A 119 14.53 -60.67 -24.28
CA GLU A 119 14.50 -62.11 -23.96
C GLU A 119 14.15 -62.41 -22.49
N MET A 120 13.71 -61.40 -21.71
CA MET A 120 13.20 -61.52 -20.33
C MET A 120 14.16 -62.21 -19.35
N ILE A 121 15.41 -61.74 -19.27
CA ILE A 121 16.41 -62.23 -18.32
C ILE A 121 15.98 -61.87 -16.89
N ARG A 122 15.91 -62.86 -16.02
CA ARG A 122 15.49 -62.68 -14.63
C ARG A 122 16.61 -62.09 -13.79
N VAL A 123 16.32 -60.97 -13.14
CA VAL A 123 17.26 -60.25 -12.25
C VAL A 123 16.70 -60.09 -10.85
N CYS A 124 17.57 -59.77 -9.89
CA CYS A 124 17.11 -59.43 -8.54
C CYS A 124 16.48 -58.03 -8.51
N SER A 125 15.73 -57.73 -7.46
CA SER A 125 15.06 -56.43 -7.30
C SER A 125 16.07 -55.28 -7.23
N LYS A 126 17.21 -55.46 -6.56
CA LYS A 126 18.27 -54.45 -6.46
C LYS A 126 18.84 -54.09 -7.84
N ALA A 127 19.22 -55.11 -8.61
CA ALA A 127 19.74 -54.94 -9.96
C ALA A 127 18.72 -54.26 -10.88
N PHE A 128 17.44 -54.66 -10.81
CA PHE A 128 16.39 -54.02 -11.59
C PHE A 128 16.26 -52.51 -11.32
N PHE A 129 16.29 -52.09 -10.05
CA PHE A 129 16.18 -50.67 -9.71
C PHE A 129 17.44 -49.86 -10.05
N GLU A 130 18.62 -50.47 -9.98
CA GLU A 130 19.89 -49.84 -10.39
C GLU A 130 20.01 -49.68 -11.92
N ILE A 131 19.45 -50.62 -12.67
CA ILE A 131 19.38 -50.59 -14.14
C ILE A 131 18.30 -49.62 -14.62
N THR A 132 17.11 -49.62 -14.01
CA THR A 132 15.95 -48.86 -14.52
C THR A 132 15.78 -47.47 -13.92
N ASN A 133 16.39 -47.19 -12.76
CA ASN A 133 16.18 -45.96 -11.98
C ASN A 133 14.72 -45.67 -11.59
N PHE A 134 13.84 -46.67 -11.65
CA PHE A 134 12.48 -46.53 -11.13
C PHE A 134 12.46 -46.59 -9.61
N SER A 135 11.56 -45.84 -8.96
CA SER A 135 11.36 -45.99 -7.53
C SER A 135 10.61 -47.28 -7.20
N ARG A 136 11.01 -47.94 -6.11
CA ARG A 136 10.38 -49.17 -5.62
C ARG A 136 8.86 -49.01 -5.46
N ASP A 137 8.43 -47.90 -4.87
CA ASP A 137 7.00 -47.59 -4.65
C ASP A 137 6.21 -47.46 -5.95
N ARG A 138 6.83 -46.89 -6.99
CA ARG A 138 6.19 -46.71 -8.30
C ARG A 138 5.89 -48.05 -8.93
N VAL A 139 6.88 -48.95 -9.00
CA VAL A 139 6.72 -50.28 -9.59
C VAL A 139 5.73 -51.12 -8.78
N GLN A 140 5.89 -51.15 -7.44
CA GLN A 140 4.97 -51.88 -6.57
C GLN A 140 3.52 -51.40 -6.71
N ARG A 141 3.28 -50.09 -6.79
CA ARG A 141 1.91 -49.55 -6.94
C ARG A 141 1.29 -49.91 -8.29
N ILE A 142 2.07 -49.83 -9.37
CA ILE A 142 1.61 -50.18 -10.72
C ILE A 142 1.21 -51.66 -10.76
N VAL A 143 2.13 -52.54 -10.35
CA VAL A 143 1.90 -53.99 -10.39
C VAL A 143 0.80 -54.40 -9.42
N ARG A 144 0.74 -53.82 -8.22
CA ARG A 144 -0.33 -54.09 -7.24
C ARG A 144 -1.71 -53.72 -7.77
N ASN A 145 -1.85 -52.52 -8.35
CA ASN A 145 -3.15 -52.09 -8.89
C ASN A 145 -3.56 -52.96 -10.08
N PHE A 146 -2.62 -53.36 -10.93
CA PHE A 146 -2.91 -54.23 -12.07
C PHE A 146 -3.34 -55.64 -11.61
N VAL A 147 -2.57 -56.28 -10.72
CA VAL A 147 -2.85 -57.65 -10.24
C VAL A 147 -4.12 -57.73 -9.38
N LEU A 148 -4.37 -56.73 -8.52
CA LEU A 148 -5.52 -56.79 -7.59
C LEU A 148 -6.80 -56.15 -8.14
N LYS A 149 -6.71 -55.17 -9.05
CA LYS A 149 -7.87 -54.40 -9.53
C LYS A 149 -8.10 -54.50 -11.03
N GLY A 150 -7.19 -55.11 -11.80
CA GLY A 150 -7.26 -55.15 -13.26
C GLY A 150 -7.10 -53.78 -13.94
N GLU A 151 -6.76 -52.73 -13.19
CA GLU A 151 -6.69 -51.36 -13.70
C GLU A 151 -5.29 -50.76 -13.52
N THR A 152 -4.88 -49.92 -14.47
CA THR A 152 -3.73 -49.03 -14.27
C THR A 152 -4.10 -47.86 -13.35
N SER A 153 -3.11 -47.25 -12.71
CA SER A 153 -3.34 -46.19 -11.71
C SER A 153 -3.93 -44.92 -12.35
N LYS A 154 -5.24 -44.69 -12.16
CA LYS A 154 -5.92 -43.44 -12.54
C LYS A 154 -5.33 -42.25 -11.77
N GLU A 155 -5.04 -41.14 -12.46
CA GLU A 155 -4.50 -39.92 -11.83
C GLU A 155 -5.60 -39.23 -11.03
N ARG A 156 -5.40 -39.06 -9.72
CA ARG A 156 -6.41 -38.52 -8.78
C ARG A 156 -6.04 -37.16 -8.19
N ARG A 157 -4.90 -36.57 -8.58
CA ARG A 157 -4.47 -35.24 -8.12
C ARG A 157 -5.21 -34.13 -8.89
N GLY A 158 -5.72 -33.14 -8.17
CA GLY A 158 -6.22 -31.88 -8.74
C GLY A 158 -7.68 -31.84 -9.24
N GLY A 159 -8.50 -32.88 -9.04
CA GLY A 159 -9.92 -32.84 -9.38
C GLY A 159 -10.77 -32.10 -8.34
N ASN A 160 -11.85 -31.44 -8.77
CA ASN A 160 -12.82 -30.79 -7.89
C ASN A 160 -13.69 -31.84 -7.19
N ARG A 161 -13.35 -32.23 -5.96
CA ARG A 161 -13.98 -33.37 -5.24
C ARG A 161 -15.30 -33.02 -4.53
N ILE A 162 -15.78 -31.77 -4.62
CA ILE A 162 -16.83 -31.23 -3.72
C ILE A 162 -17.83 -30.32 -4.51
N GLY A 163 -18.05 -30.58 -5.80
CA GLY A 163 -18.75 -29.66 -6.72
C GLY A 163 -20.18 -29.26 -6.30
N PRO A 164 -21.18 -30.15 -6.32
CA PRO A 164 -22.59 -29.71 -6.44
C PRO A 164 -23.11 -28.88 -5.25
N LYS A 165 -22.91 -29.37 -4.02
CA LYS A 165 -23.40 -28.69 -2.80
C LYS A 165 -22.70 -27.38 -2.48
N ASN A 166 -21.55 -27.12 -3.10
CA ASN A 166 -20.79 -25.89 -2.87
C ASN A 166 -21.15 -24.82 -3.91
N ASP A 167 -21.74 -25.20 -5.05
CA ASP A 167 -22.14 -24.29 -6.12
C ASP A 167 -23.44 -23.56 -5.78
N GLU A 168 -24.43 -24.24 -5.21
CA GLU A 168 -25.66 -23.62 -4.68
C GLU A 168 -25.34 -22.54 -3.62
N LYS A 169 -24.44 -22.87 -2.67
CA LYS A 169 -24.00 -21.91 -1.65
C LYS A 169 -23.28 -20.71 -2.28
N GLN A 170 -22.51 -20.92 -3.35
CA GLN A 170 -21.84 -19.83 -4.05
C GLN A 170 -22.84 -18.93 -4.79
N ILE A 171 -23.90 -19.51 -5.37
CA ILE A 171 -24.99 -18.77 -6.01
C ILE A 171 -25.75 -17.91 -4.98
N CYS A 172 -26.08 -18.46 -3.81
CA CYS A 172 -26.71 -17.67 -2.73
C CYS A 172 -25.82 -16.50 -2.28
N ILE A 173 -24.52 -16.73 -2.13
CA ILE A 173 -23.56 -15.68 -1.77
C ILE A 173 -23.47 -14.62 -2.87
N LYS A 174 -23.48 -15.02 -4.14
CA LYS A 174 -23.50 -14.12 -5.30
C LYS A 174 -24.74 -13.22 -5.25
N ASN A 175 -25.93 -13.80 -5.22
CA ASN A 175 -27.19 -13.05 -5.21
C ASN A 175 -27.29 -12.09 -4.02
N PHE A 176 -26.81 -12.51 -2.84
CA PHE A 176 -26.76 -11.64 -1.67
C PHE A 176 -25.85 -10.43 -1.90
N ILE A 177 -24.61 -10.61 -2.36
CA ILE A 177 -23.66 -9.51 -2.57
C ILE A 177 -24.16 -8.55 -3.64
N GLU A 178 -24.71 -9.05 -4.73
CA GLU A 178 -25.18 -8.23 -5.86
C GLU A 178 -26.44 -7.42 -5.49
N SER A 179 -27.18 -7.83 -4.44
CA SER A 179 -28.32 -7.08 -3.90
C SER A 179 -27.93 -5.88 -3.01
N ILE A 180 -26.67 -5.80 -2.56
CA ILE A 180 -26.23 -4.74 -1.64
C ILE A 180 -25.98 -3.44 -2.40
N LYS A 181 -26.59 -2.34 -1.94
CA LYS A 181 -26.29 -1.00 -2.44
C LYS A 181 -24.87 -0.57 -2.08
N TYR A 182 -24.19 0.08 -3.03
CA TYR A 182 -22.81 0.51 -2.84
C TYR A 182 -22.58 1.95 -3.29
N THR A 183 -21.42 2.48 -2.91
CA THR A 183 -20.91 3.78 -3.34
C THR A 183 -19.64 3.56 -4.17
N GLU A 184 -19.55 4.25 -5.31
CA GLU A 184 -18.34 4.24 -6.12
C GLU A 184 -17.21 5.02 -5.43
N SER A 185 -15.96 4.63 -5.68
CA SER A 185 -14.84 5.50 -5.31
C SER A 185 -14.87 6.77 -6.13
N HIS A 186 -15.19 7.89 -5.49
CA HIS A 186 -14.93 9.24 -6.02
C HIS A 186 -13.45 9.50 -6.34
N TYR A 187 -12.56 8.58 -5.96
CA TYR A 187 -11.13 8.59 -6.23
C TYR A 187 -10.76 7.57 -7.30
N CYS A 188 -10.76 7.99 -8.57
CA CYS A 188 -9.77 7.57 -9.57
C CYS A 188 -9.84 8.55 -10.75
N ARG A 189 -8.68 9.01 -11.25
CA ARG A 189 -8.52 9.96 -12.38
C ARG A 189 -8.88 9.36 -13.76
N SER A 190 -9.71 8.33 -13.75
CA SER A 190 -10.28 7.60 -14.88
C SER A 190 -11.40 6.72 -14.32
N LYS A 191 -12.39 6.35 -15.13
CA LYS A 191 -13.37 5.28 -14.84
C LYS A 191 -12.68 3.91 -14.72
N SER A 192 -11.73 3.75 -13.80
CA SER A 192 -11.15 2.45 -13.44
C SER A 192 -11.96 1.89 -12.29
N SER A 193 -13.22 1.59 -12.60
CA SER A 193 -14.26 1.00 -11.76
C SER A 193 -13.94 -0.46 -11.44
N VAL A 194 -12.91 -0.71 -10.63
CA VAL A 194 -12.69 -2.07 -10.10
C VAL A 194 -13.13 -2.14 -8.64
N ARG A 195 -12.99 -1.06 -7.87
CA ARG A 195 -13.23 -1.11 -6.42
C ARG A 195 -14.52 -0.45 -6.01
N VAL A 196 -15.36 -1.24 -5.35
CA VAL A 196 -16.67 -0.85 -4.84
C VAL A 196 -16.60 -0.63 -3.33
N TYR A 197 -17.27 0.41 -2.81
CA TYR A 197 -17.27 0.73 -1.39
C TYR A 197 -18.66 0.56 -0.79
N LEU A 198 -18.76 -0.27 0.25
CA LEU A 198 -19.95 -0.41 1.07
C LEU A 198 -19.95 0.62 2.21
N PRO A 199 -21.14 0.97 2.75
CA PRO A 199 -21.27 1.80 3.94
C PRO A 199 -20.34 1.39 5.10
N CYS A 200 -19.86 2.37 5.87
CA CYS A 200 -18.97 2.16 7.03
C CYS A 200 -19.60 1.26 8.11
N ASP A 201 -20.93 1.28 8.21
CA ASP A 201 -21.68 0.54 9.21
C ASP A 201 -21.72 -0.96 8.91
N LEU A 202 -21.45 -1.34 7.67
CA LEU A 202 -21.26 -2.71 7.24
C LEU A 202 -19.80 -3.11 7.45
N ASN A 203 -19.59 -4.34 7.89
CA ASN A 203 -18.28 -4.95 7.91
C ASN A 203 -18.42 -6.44 7.58
N PHE A 204 -17.31 -7.12 7.28
CA PHE A 204 -17.37 -8.54 6.97
C PHE A 204 -18.04 -9.34 8.07
N LYS A 205 -17.91 -8.99 9.35
CA LYS A 205 -18.54 -9.72 10.46
C LYS A 205 -20.07 -9.61 10.38
N LYS A 206 -20.61 -8.40 10.22
CA LYS A 206 -22.04 -8.14 10.06
C LYS A 206 -22.63 -8.77 8.79
N LEU A 207 -21.90 -8.75 7.67
CA LEU A 207 -22.29 -9.48 6.45
C LEU A 207 -22.16 -11.00 6.59
N PHE A 208 -21.33 -11.45 7.53
CA PHE A 208 -20.99 -12.85 7.76
C PHE A 208 -21.84 -13.49 8.85
N ASP A 209 -22.44 -12.74 9.78
CA ASP A 209 -23.30 -13.31 10.83
C ASP A 209 -24.54 -14.03 10.24
N GLN A 210 -24.78 -13.89 8.93
CA GLN A 210 -25.75 -14.67 8.15
C GLN A 210 -25.16 -15.89 7.37
N TYR A 211 -23.83 -16.11 7.32
CA TYR A 211 -23.19 -17.17 6.50
C TYR A 211 -21.90 -17.81 7.08
N VAL A 212 -21.58 -19.04 6.65
CA VAL A 212 -20.44 -19.89 7.11
C VAL A 212 -19.06 -19.36 6.65
N GLN A 213 -17.96 -19.73 7.36
CA GLN A 213 -16.53 -19.37 7.14
C GLN A 213 -16.03 -19.26 5.68
N LYS A 214 -16.67 -19.94 4.72
CA LYS A 214 -16.33 -19.91 3.28
C LYS A 214 -16.70 -18.58 2.58
N PHE A 215 -17.60 -17.77 3.15
CA PHE A 215 -18.08 -16.50 2.58
C PHE A 215 -16.94 -15.52 2.27
N ARG A 216 -16.09 -15.20 3.26
CA ARG A 216 -14.99 -14.25 3.11
C ARG A 216 -13.99 -14.64 2.03
N LYS A 217 -13.77 -15.95 1.81
CA LYS A 217 -12.84 -16.43 0.77
C LYS A 217 -13.42 -16.22 -0.62
N TYR A 218 -14.71 -16.52 -0.80
CA TYR A 218 -15.42 -16.30 -2.05
C TYR A 218 -15.49 -14.81 -2.40
N VAL A 219 -15.91 -13.97 -1.45
CA VAL A 219 -16.03 -12.51 -1.69
C VAL A 219 -14.70 -11.90 -2.10
N ASN A 220 -13.60 -12.22 -1.40
CA ASN A 220 -12.29 -11.65 -1.72
C ASN A 220 -11.67 -12.23 -3.00
N ALA A 221 -12.15 -13.36 -3.52
CA ALA A 221 -11.68 -13.93 -4.77
C ALA A 221 -12.44 -13.34 -5.97
N ASN A 222 -13.75 -13.13 -5.82
CA ASN A 222 -14.64 -12.77 -6.93
C ASN A 222 -15.04 -11.29 -6.95
N TYR A 223 -14.88 -10.56 -5.84
CA TYR A 223 -15.24 -9.15 -5.74
C TYR A 223 -14.09 -8.31 -5.17
N ASN A 224 -14.05 -7.04 -5.54
CA ASN A 224 -13.12 -6.04 -5.05
C ASN A 224 -13.87 -4.98 -4.23
N ILE A 225 -14.41 -5.43 -3.10
CA ILE A 225 -15.23 -4.60 -2.20
C ILE A 225 -14.39 -4.12 -1.00
N ALA A 226 -14.60 -2.86 -0.61
CA ALA A 226 -14.12 -2.25 0.62
C ALA A 226 -15.27 -1.70 1.45
N PHE A 227 -15.01 -1.41 2.72
CA PHE A 227 -15.98 -0.75 3.61
C PHE A 227 -15.49 0.66 3.90
N GLY A 228 -16.44 1.60 3.90
CA GLY A 228 -16.23 3.02 4.10
C GLY A 228 -15.57 3.69 2.90
N THR A 229 -16.17 4.77 2.41
CA THR A 229 -15.55 5.59 1.37
C THR A 229 -14.30 6.27 1.94
N PRO A 230 -13.24 6.44 1.13
CA PRO A 230 -12.15 7.32 1.53
C PRO A 230 -12.76 8.69 1.85
N GLN A 231 -12.51 9.24 3.04
CA GLN A 231 -12.87 10.63 3.31
C GLN A 231 -12.10 11.50 2.33
N THR A 232 -12.82 12.18 1.45
CA THR A 232 -12.24 13.08 0.45
C THR A 232 -12.52 14.50 0.88
N ASP A 233 -11.49 15.35 0.89
CA ASP A 233 -11.71 16.79 1.04
C ASP A 233 -12.52 17.29 -0.15
N CYS A 234 -13.81 17.52 0.08
CA CYS A 234 -14.71 18.07 -0.92
C CYS A 234 -14.40 19.54 -1.12
N CYS A 235 -14.24 19.98 -2.37
CA CYS A 235 -14.05 21.39 -2.67
C CYS A 235 -15.29 22.20 -2.24
N SER A 236 -15.10 23.18 -1.35
CA SER A 236 -16.17 24.06 -0.85
C SER A 236 -16.93 24.78 -1.98
N THR A 237 -16.23 25.16 -3.05
CA THR A 237 -16.87 25.75 -4.24
C THR A 237 -17.81 24.74 -4.91
N CYS A 238 -17.40 23.48 -5.04
CA CYS A 238 -18.27 22.44 -5.59
C CYS A 238 -19.48 22.15 -4.71
N LEU A 239 -19.28 22.01 -3.39
CA LEU A 239 -20.36 21.80 -2.43
C LEU A 239 -21.37 22.95 -2.53
N ARG A 240 -20.90 24.19 -2.44
CA ARG A 240 -21.76 25.39 -2.53
C ARG A 240 -22.55 25.42 -3.83
N THR A 241 -21.89 25.20 -4.97
CA THR A 241 -22.59 25.25 -6.27
C THR A 241 -23.58 24.11 -6.43
N GLN A 242 -23.29 22.91 -5.89
CA GLN A 242 -24.22 21.78 -5.89
C GLN A 242 -25.44 22.04 -5.00
N GLU A 243 -25.25 22.58 -3.80
CA GLU A 243 -26.37 22.96 -2.92
C GLU A 243 -27.23 24.06 -3.55
N GLN A 244 -26.61 25.07 -4.18
CA GLN A 244 -27.33 26.10 -4.93
C GLN A 244 -28.10 25.54 -6.14
N LEU A 245 -27.61 24.46 -6.76
CA LEU A 245 -28.31 23.77 -7.84
C LEU A 245 -29.47 22.91 -7.33
N LYS A 246 -29.52 22.53 -6.05
CA LYS A 246 -30.67 21.82 -5.46
C LYS A 246 -31.80 22.78 -5.13
N THR A 247 -31.48 23.97 -4.62
CA THR A 247 -32.46 24.93 -4.10
C THR A 247 -33.05 25.88 -5.14
N LYS A 248 -32.36 26.12 -6.26
CA LYS A 248 -32.82 27.11 -7.27
C LYS A 248 -33.74 26.52 -8.34
N THR A 249 -34.88 27.19 -8.52
CA THR A 249 -35.95 26.82 -9.46
C THR A 249 -35.80 27.44 -10.85
N SER A 250 -35.21 28.65 -10.97
CA SER A 250 -35.06 29.34 -12.26
C SER A 250 -34.03 28.67 -13.19
N ASN A 251 -34.44 28.39 -14.43
CA ASN A 251 -33.61 27.73 -15.44
C ASN A 251 -32.35 28.52 -15.81
N GLU A 252 -32.42 29.85 -15.91
CA GLU A 252 -31.27 30.69 -16.28
C GLU A 252 -30.19 30.67 -15.20
N VAL A 253 -30.60 30.75 -13.93
CA VAL A 253 -29.66 30.70 -12.80
C VAL A 253 -29.05 29.31 -12.64
N ARG A 254 -29.81 28.26 -12.95
CA ARG A 254 -29.29 26.88 -13.00
C ARG A 254 -28.24 26.71 -14.10
N GLN A 255 -28.48 27.26 -15.30
CA GLN A 255 -27.54 27.19 -16.42
C GLN A 255 -26.23 27.94 -16.14
N THR A 256 -26.32 29.15 -15.59
CA THR A 256 -25.12 29.94 -15.22
C THR A 256 -24.30 29.24 -14.13
N LEU A 257 -24.93 28.73 -13.07
CA LEU A 257 -24.25 27.96 -12.03
C LEU A 257 -23.62 26.67 -12.55
N THR A 258 -24.32 25.96 -13.44
CA THR A 258 -23.79 24.74 -14.08
C THR A 258 -22.56 25.06 -14.93
N THR A 259 -22.61 26.17 -15.68
CA THR A 259 -21.49 26.63 -16.50
C THR A 259 -20.30 27.03 -15.63
N ALA A 260 -20.53 27.80 -14.57
CA ALA A 260 -19.49 28.18 -13.61
C ALA A 260 -18.84 26.94 -12.95
N HIS A 261 -19.65 25.95 -12.57
CA HIS A 261 -19.17 24.69 -12.01
C HIS A 261 -18.31 23.89 -13.01
N ARG A 262 -18.76 23.79 -14.27
CA ARG A 262 -17.99 23.15 -15.34
C ARG A 262 -16.65 23.85 -15.54
N VAL A 263 -16.64 25.19 -15.60
CA VAL A 263 -15.41 25.98 -15.71
C VAL A 263 -14.46 25.72 -14.53
N HIS A 264 -14.97 25.67 -13.30
CA HIS A 264 -14.17 25.34 -12.12
C HIS A 264 -13.50 23.96 -12.22
N ILE A 265 -14.25 22.93 -12.61
CA ILE A 265 -13.72 21.57 -12.82
C ILE A 265 -12.69 21.56 -13.96
N MET A 266 -12.95 22.25 -15.07
CA MET A 266 -12.00 22.34 -16.19
C MET A 266 -10.68 23.01 -15.76
N LYS A 267 -10.74 24.05 -14.93
CA LYS A 267 -9.53 24.69 -14.37
C LYS A 267 -8.75 23.70 -13.49
N ALA A 268 -9.41 22.89 -12.67
CA ALA A 268 -8.73 21.85 -11.88
C ALA A 268 -8.07 20.79 -12.77
N LYS A 269 -8.74 20.36 -13.85
CA LYS A 269 -8.17 19.42 -14.83
C LYS A 269 -6.94 20.02 -15.55
N ALA A 270 -6.95 21.32 -15.83
CA ALA A 270 -5.82 22.02 -16.46
C ALA A 270 -4.56 22.00 -15.57
N PHE A 271 -4.69 22.16 -14.26
CA PHE A 271 -3.58 22.00 -13.31
C PHE A 271 -2.90 20.63 -13.45
N PHE A 272 -3.70 19.56 -13.54
CA PHE A 272 -3.16 18.22 -13.68
C PHE A 272 -2.53 17.95 -15.06
N LYS A 273 -2.98 18.63 -16.10
CA LYS A 273 -2.32 18.60 -17.41
C LYS A 273 -0.92 19.23 -17.32
N LEU A 274 -0.75 20.29 -16.53
CA LEU A 274 0.55 20.93 -16.25
C LEU A 274 1.51 19.97 -15.52
N LEU A 275 1.01 19.21 -14.54
CA LEU A 275 1.83 18.26 -13.77
C LEU A 275 2.28 17.02 -14.54
N LYS A 276 1.63 16.65 -15.65
CA LYS A 276 1.96 15.45 -16.43
C LYS A 276 3.21 15.61 -17.30
N TYR A 277 3.50 16.82 -17.76
CA TYR A 277 4.60 17.09 -18.71
C TYR A 277 5.54 18.16 -18.15
N PRO A 278 6.23 17.90 -17.04
CA PRO A 278 7.14 18.87 -16.48
C PRO A 278 8.34 19.08 -17.42
N LYS A 279 8.46 20.28 -17.99
CA LYS A 279 9.64 20.68 -18.78
C LYS A 279 10.85 21.07 -17.92
N THR A 280 10.68 21.08 -16.59
CA THR A 280 11.63 21.61 -15.60
C THR A 280 11.61 20.75 -14.33
N ALA A 281 12.65 20.87 -13.50
CA ALA A 281 12.66 20.26 -12.17
C ALA A 281 11.43 20.72 -11.36
N THR A 282 10.62 19.77 -10.92
CA THR A 282 9.35 20.05 -10.23
C THR A 282 9.49 19.66 -8.77
N PHE A 283 9.12 20.60 -7.89
CA PHE A 283 9.02 20.36 -6.46
C PHE A 283 7.59 20.63 -6.03
N SER A 284 7.07 19.78 -5.17
CA SER A 284 5.79 19.97 -4.49
C SER A 284 6.03 19.91 -3.00
N PHE A 285 5.56 20.89 -2.26
CA PHE A 285 5.73 20.93 -0.82
C PHE A 285 4.42 21.31 -0.16
N ASP A 286 4.24 20.82 1.05
CA ASP A 286 3.16 21.20 1.94
C ASP A 286 3.57 20.94 3.38
N CYS A 287 2.89 21.58 4.32
CA CYS A 287 3.09 21.34 5.74
C CYS A 287 1.98 20.45 6.29
N GLN A 288 2.37 19.31 6.86
CA GLN A 288 1.43 18.40 7.51
C GLN A 288 0.63 19.13 8.60
N LYS A 289 -0.57 18.63 8.88
CA LYS A 289 -1.30 18.97 10.10
C LYS A 289 -0.39 18.80 11.31
N ASN A 290 -0.56 19.66 12.31
CA ASN A 290 0.30 19.65 13.48
C ASN A 290 0.21 18.30 14.21
N LEU A 291 1.36 17.73 14.54
CA LEU A 291 1.45 16.47 15.26
C LEU A 291 1.53 16.77 16.76
N ALA A 292 0.57 16.28 17.53
CA ALA A 292 0.48 16.52 18.96
C ALA A 292 1.62 15.83 19.73
N LEU A 293 2.27 16.58 20.63
CA LEU A 293 3.33 16.09 21.51
C LEU A 293 3.05 16.62 22.95
N PRO A 294 2.74 15.78 23.94
CA PRO A 294 2.63 14.32 23.87
C PRO A 294 1.32 13.87 23.22
N ARG A 295 1.35 12.84 22.38
CA ARG A 295 0.15 12.12 21.91
C ARG A 295 -0.20 11.04 22.92
N LEU A 296 -1.39 11.08 23.50
CA LEU A 296 -1.90 10.09 24.45
C LEU A 296 -3.30 9.63 24.03
N PRO A 297 -3.70 8.38 24.32
CA PRO A 297 -5.03 7.86 24.06
C PRO A 297 -6.02 8.27 25.18
N ASP A 298 -5.93 9.50 25.67
CA ASP A 298 -6.77 10.04 26.74
C ASP A 298 -7.78 11.03 26.13
N GLN A 299 -9.05 10.94 26.55
CA GLN A 299 -10.09 11.90 26.14
C GLN A 299 -9.73 13.33 26.59
N ALA A 300 -9.07 13.49 27.73
CA ALA A 300 -8.58 14.78 28.19
C ALA A 300 -7.53 15.38 27.24
N ALA A 301 -6.78 14.55 26.51
CA ALA A 301 -5.79 15.00 25.54
C ALA A 301 -6.44 15.71 24.34
N TYR A 302 -7.69 15.38 24.00
CA TYR A 302 -8.42 16.01 22.89
C TYR A 302 -8.74 17.49 23.16
N PHE A 303 -8.93 17.85 24.43
CA PHE A 303 -9.28 19.21 24.87
C PHE A 303 -8.08 19.98 25.45
N SER A 304 -6.94 19.33 25.61
CA SER A 304 -5.72 19.93 26.19
C SER A 304 -4.83 20.56 25.12
N GLN A 305 -4.20 21.69 25.43
CA GLN A 305 -3.21 22.27 24.53
C GLN A 305 -1.91 21.47 24.59
N GLN A 306 -1.50 20.88 23.47
CA GLN A 306 -0.25 20.11 23.35
C GLN A 306 0.85 20.92 22.64
N ILE A 307 2.09 20.47 22.70
CA ILE A 307 3.19 21.03 21.89
C ILE A 307 3.01 20.52 20.46
N ASN A 308 3.14 21.43 19.49
CA ASN A 308 3.07 21.06 18.08
C ASN A 308 4.44 20.58 17.59
N TYR A 309 4.48 19.37 17.03
CA TYR A 309 5.58 18.87 16.24
C TYR A 309 5.22 19.03 14.75
N ASN A 310 6.01 19.85 14.06
CA ASN A 310 5.74 20.30 12.71
C ASN A 310 6.53 19.46 11.70
N ASN A 311 5.93 19.21 10.54
CA ASN A 311 6.53 18.47 9.44
C ASN A 311 6.22 19.15 8.10
N LEU A 312 7.22 19.84 7.53
CA LEU A 312 7.19 20.39 6.18
C LEU A 312 7.80 19.36 5.22
N THR A 313 6.98 18.77 4.35
CA THR A 313 7.45 17.76 3.40
C THR A 313 7.60 18.35 2.02
N VAL A 314 8.79 18.20 1.45
CA VAL A 314 9.16 18.59 0.08
C VAL A 314 9.41 17.32 -0.72
N VAL A 315 8.69 17.17 -1.83
CA VAL A 315 8.87 16.06 -2.78
C VAL A 315 9.44 16.61 -4.08
N SER A 316 10.55 16.03 -4.53
CA SER A 316 11.13 16.27 -5.83
C SER A 316 10.61 15.24 -6.85
N GLY A 317 10.07 15.74 -7.96
CA GLY A 317 9.61 14.91 -9.07
C GLY A 317 8.17 15.18 -9.50
N SER A 318 7.77 14.53 -10.58
CA SER A 318 6.41 14.57 -11.11
C SER A 318 5.42 13.77 -10.26
N SER A 319 4.12 13.95 -10.52
CA SER A 319 3.03 13.22 -9.86
C SER A 319 3.09 11.68 -9.99
N ASN A 320 3.85 11.15 -10.96
CA ASN A 320 4.02 9.72 -11.20
C ASN A 320 5.33 9.16 -10.63
N THR A 321 6.20 10.01 -10.08
CA THR A 321 7.49 9.58 -9.53
C THR A 321 7.27 8.68 -8.33
N LYS A 322 8.02 7.57 -8.25
CA LYS A 322 7.99 6.71 -7.07
C LYS A 322 8.57 7.48 -5.88
N LEU A 323 7.83 7.50 -4.77
CA LEU A 323 8.28 8.16 -3.54
C LEU A 323 9.33 7.28 -2.85
N THR A 324 10.47 7.88 -2.55
CA THR A 324 11.65 7.25 -1.95
C THR A 324 12.34 8.25 -1.03
N SER A 325 13.20 7.79 -0.11
CA SER A 325 13.94 8.70 0.77
C SER A 325 14.87 9.66 0.00
N GLN A 326 15.24 9.34 -1.24
CA GLN A 326 16.10 10.21 -2.07
C GLN A 326 15.36 11.42 -2.65
N ASN A 327 14.02 11.36 -2.76
CA ASN A 327 13.22 12.41 -3.38
C ASN A 327 12.11 12.97 -2.48
N VAL A 328 12.01 12.50 -1.24
CA VAL A 328 11.09 13.01 -0.23
C VAL A 328 11.91 13.49 0.95
N PHE A 329 11.81 14.78 1.28
CA PHE A 329 12.51 15.42 2.38
C PHE A 329 11.50 15.99 3.36
N SER A 330 11.65 15.69 4.65
CA SER A 330 10.79 16.20 5.71
C SER A 330 11.61 17.06 6.66
N TYR A 331 11.31 18.36 6.69
CA TYR A 331 11.88 19.32 7.60
C TYR A 331 11.01 19.37 8.85
N VAL A 332 11.60 19.05 9.99
CA VAL A 332 10.87 18.86 11.25
C VAL A 332 11.42 19.75 12.35
N TRP A 333 10.51 20.24 13.19
CA TRP A 333 10.81 21.09 14.35
C TRP A 333 9.64 21.10 15.32
N THR A 334 9.89 21.43 16.57
CA THR A 334 8.84 21.68 17.56
C THR A 334 8.50 23.17 17.64
N GLU A 335 7.31 23.48 18.17
CA GLU A 335 6.93 24.85 18.54
C GLU A 335 7.85 25.45 19.62
N ILE A 336 8.59 24.63 20.37
CA ILE A 336 9.64 25.10 21.29
C ILE A 336 10.80 25.70 20.50
N ASP A 337 11.23 25.02 19.44
CA ASP A 337 12.39 25.41 18.66
C ASP A 337 12.12 26.68 17.84
N SER A 338 10.98 26.72 17.16
CA SER A 338 10.55 27.85 16.32
C SER A 338 9.04 27.81 16.06
N PRO A 339 8.36 28.96 15.95
CA PRO A 339 6.97 29.00 15.53
C PRO A 339 6.81 28.43 14.12
N LYS A 340 5.64 27.84 13.86
CA LYS A 340 5.22 27.47 12.49
C LYS A 340 4.77 28.72 11.76
N ASP A 341 5.72 29.41 11.14
CA ASP A 341 5.48 30.69 10.47
C ASP A 341 6.21 30.81 9.12
N SER A 342 6.03 31.94 8.44
CA SER A 342 6.65 32.16 7.13
C SER A 342 8.19 32.13 7.16
N ASN A 343 8.82 32.48 8.28
CA ASN A 343 10.28 32.44 8.40
C ASN A 343 10.76 30.99 8.41
N ALA A 344 10.13 30.13 9.20
CA ALA A 344 10.45 28.69 9.21
C ALA A 344 10.26 28.05 7.83
N ILE A 345 9.18 28.39 7.11
CA ILE A 345 8.91 27.83 5.78
C ILE A 345 9.87 28.38 4.70
N ALA A 346 10.21 29.68 4.75
CA ALA A 346 11.03 30.33 3.73
C ALA A 346 12.54 30.08 3.89
N SER A 347 12.99 29.60 5.06
CA SER A 347 14.41 29.39 5.36
C SER A 347 15.02 28.14 4.72
N ALA A 348 14.32 27.52 3.77
CA ALA A 348 14.89 26.44 2.96
C ALA A 348 15.91 27.00 1.95
N GLU A 349 17.12 26.45 1.95
CA GLU A 349 18.18 26.87 1.03
C GLU A 349 17.81 26.62 -0.44
N SER A 350 18.07 27.63 -1.28
CA SER A 350 17.79 27.59 -2.71
C SER A 350 19.10 27.63 -3.52
N PRO A 351 19.27 26.77 -4.54
CA PRO A 351 20.45 26.80 -5.39
C PRO A 351 20.65 28.15 -6.12
N GLN A 352 21.88 28.69 -6.09
CA GLN A 352 22.18 30.00 -6.66
C GLN A 352 22.01 30.09 -8.19
N HIS A 353 22.06 28.96 -8.89
CA HIS A 353 22.00 28.88 -10.35
C HIS A 353 20.58 28.93 -10.93
N ILE A 354 19.53 29.05 -10.09
CA ILE A 354 18.15 29.14 -10.56
C ILE A 354 17.91 30.46 -11.30
N LYS A 355 17.62 30.39 -12.60
CA LYS A 355 17.32 31.56 -13.46
C LYS A 355 15.82 31.90 -13.54
N LYS A 356 14.97 30.87 -13.45
CA LYS A 356 13.51 30.99 -13.56
C LYS A 356 12.84 30.06 -12.55
N LEU A 357 11.89 30.58 -11.80
CA LEU A 357 11.08 29.80 -10.85
C LEU A 357 9.61 29.98 -11.20
N THR A 358 8.87 28.88 -11.30
CA THR A 358 7.42 28.91 -11.54
C THR A 358 6.70 28.29 -10.36
N VAL A 359 6.01 29.10 -9.57
CA VAL A 359 5.19 28.66 -8.45
C VAL A 359 3.76 28.51 -8.93
N THR A 360 3.16 27.34 -8.75
CA THR A 360 1.79 27.06 -9.20
C THR A 360 0.95 26.63 -8.00
N PHE A 361 -0.17 27.34 -7.78
CA PHE A 361 -1.08 27.08 -6.68
C PHE A 361 -2.21 26.16 -7.16
N PRO A 362 -2.39 24.97 -6.56
CA PRO A 362 -3.48 24.06 -6.91
C PRO A 362 -4.87 24.63 -6.59
N ILE A 363 -5.91 24.00 -7.16
CA ILE A 363 -7.29 24.22 -6.70
C ILE A 363 -7.55 23.30 -5.50
N VAL A 364 -7.82 23.91 -4.34
CA VAL A 364 -8.14 23.23 -3.08
C VAL A 364 -9.34 22.28 -3.25
N GLY A 365 -9.24 21.09 -2.67
CA GLY A 365 -10.28 20.04 -2.75
C GLY A 365 -10.41 19.34 -4.11
N HIS A 366 -9.57 19.71 -5.09
CA HIS A 366 -9.50 19.03 -6.39
C HIS A 366 -8.10 18.54 -6.74
N SER A 367 -7.10 18.96 -5.99
CA SER A 367 -5.70 18.77 -6.33
C SER A 367 -5.02 18.02 -5.20
N PHE A 368 -4.60 16.78 -5.49
CA PHE A 368 -3.76 16.00 -4.60
C PHE A 368 -2.31 16.12 -5.07
N ILE A 369 -1.45 16.57 -4.17
CA ILE A 369 -0.02 16.73 -4.41
C ILE A 369 0.75 15.58 -3.75
N PRO A 370 1.97 15.26 -4.23
CA PRO A 370 2.76 14.16 -3.69
C PRO A 370 2.94 14.15 -2.15
N PRO A 371 3.13 15.30 -1.45
CA PRO A 371 3.18 15.35 0.00
C PRO A 371 1.96 14.74 0.70
N ASP A 372 0.74 14.90 0.17
CA ASP A 372 -0.49 14.34 0.75
C ASP A 372 -0.41 12.82 0.91
N ARG A 373 0.22 12.15 -0.06
CA ARG A 373 0.42 10.70 -0.02
C ARG A 373 1.42 10.31 1.08
N VAL A 374 2.48 11.10 1.25
CA VAL A 374 3.47 10.89 2.31
C VAL A 374 2.82 11.08 3.68
N PHE A 375 2.02 12.13 3.85
CA PHE A 375 1.27 12.37 5.08
C PHE A 375 0.32 11.22 5.40
N GLY A 376 -0.44 10.72 4.42
CA GLY A 376 -1.34 9.57 4.63
C GLY A 376 -0.61 8.30 5.09
N LEU A 377 0.62 8.08 4.62
CA LEU A 377 1.47 6.97 5.07
C LEU A 377 1.99 7.17 6.50
N ILE A 378 2.50 8.37 6.79
CA ILE A 378 2.99 8.75 8.12
C ILE A 378 1.84 8.63 9.15
N GLU A 379 0.65 9.16 8.84
CA GLU A 379 -0.51 9.08 9.71
C GLU A 379 -0.98 7.65 9.96
N LYS A 380 -0.90 6.79 8.94
CA LYS A 380 -1.22 5.37 9.10
C LYS A 380 -0.27 4.68 10.07
N ASP A 381 1.00 5.08 10.11
CA ASP A 381 1.97 4.56 11.06
C ASP A 381 1.83 5.17 12.45
N ILE A 382 1.55 6.48 12.55
CA ILE A 382 1.22 7.15 13.83
C ILE A 382 -0.01 6.51 14.48
N LYS A 383 -1.05 6.15 13.71
CA LYS A 383 -2.25 5.48 14.24
C LYS A 383 -1.98 4.14 14.93
N LYS A 384 -0.85 3.48 14.63
CA LYS A 384 -0.46 2.22 15.28
C LYS A 384 0.22 2.43 16.62
N ILE A 385 0.64 3.65 16.92
CA ILE A 385 1.36 4.01 18.14
C ILE A 385 0.46 4.96 18.96
N PRO A 386 -0.21 4.44 20.01
CA PRO A 386 -1.17 5.23 20.76
C PRO A 386 -0.49 6.33 21.59
N VAL A 387 0.73 6.08 22.07
CA VAL A 387 1.49 6.97 22.97
C VAL A 387 2.77 7.43 22.27
N ILE A 388 2.93 8.75 22.09
CA ILE A 388 4.15 9.37 21.56
C ILE A 388 4.51 10.54 22.48
N VAL A 389 5.65 10.46 23.14
CA VAL A 389 6.12 11.48 24.09
C VAL A 389 7.47 12.08 23.73
N LYS A 390 8.24 11.46 22.83
CA LYS A 390 9.53 11.97 22.35
C LYS A 390 9.46 12.38 20.88
N THR A 391 10.23 13.40 20.53
CA THR A 391 10.44 13.81 19.12
C THR A 391 11.06 12.69 18.29
N ASP A 392 12.03 11.95 18.83
CA ASP A 392 12.70 10.84 18.15
C ASP A 392 11.73 9.73 17.67
N GLN A 393 10.60 9.56 18.35
CA GLN A 393 9.56 8.62 17.93
C GLN A 393 8.87 9.11 16.66
N TYR A 394 8.56 10.41 16.56
CA TYR A 394 8.06 10.99 15.32
C TYR A 394 9.09 10.94 14.20
N ASP A 395 10.35 11.29 14.48
CA ASP A 395 11.42 11.21 13.50
C ASP A 395 11.55 9.79 12.93
N SER A 396 11.52 8.77 13.78
CA SER A 396 11.60 7.37 13.38
C SER A 396 10.41 6.93 12.50
N LEU A 397 9.23 7.50 12.70
CA LEU A 397 8.05 7.23 11.88
C LEU A 397 8.15 7.93 10.52
N ILE A 398 8.56 9.20 10.51
CA ILE A 398 8.71 10.01 9.29
C ILE A 398 9.84 9.45 8.43
N LYS A 399 10.94 9.01 9.05
CA LYS A 399 12.12 8.44 8.37
C LYS A 399 11.82 7.19 7.55
N LYS A 400 10.71 6.49 7.82
CA LYS A 400 10.25 5.35 7.00
C LYS A 400 9.81 5.78 5.60
N HIS A 401 9.39 7.03 5.44
CA HIS A 401 8.77 7.55 4.21
C HIS A 401 9.51 8.74 3.60
N ALA A 402 10.44 9.37 4.34
CA ALA A 402 11.16 10.57 3.93
C ALA A 402 12.58 10.61 4.53
N THR A 403 13.45 11.45 3.96
CA THR A 403 14.69 11.88 4.62
C THR A 403 14.38 13.01 5.59
N VAL A 404 14.61 12.77 6.88
CA VAL A 404 14.32 13.74 7.95
C VAL A 404 15.47 14.75 8.08
N ARG A 405 15.13 16.04 8.20
CA ARG A 405 16.04 17.16 8.48
C ARG A 405 15.55 17.93 9.70
N ARG A 406 16.35 17.97 10.76
CA ARG A 406 15.99 18.60 12.04
C ARG A 406 16.47 20.04 12.10
N LEU A 407 15.60 20.92 12.60
CA LEU A 407 15.96 22.32 12.84
C LEU A 407 17.09 22.41 13.89
N GLY A 408 18.04 23.30 13.67
CA GLY A 408 19.21 23.50 14.55
C GLY A 408 20.35 22.51 14.31
N VAL A 409 20.11 21.44 13.55
CA VAL A 409 21.12 20.44 13.17
C VAL A 409 21.39 20.49 11.67
N ASP A 410 20.34 20.30 10.86
CA ASP A 410 20.46 20.19 9.40
C ASP A 410 20.12 21.49 8.66
N TRP A 411 19.42 22.41 9.33
CA TRP A 411 18.98 23.69 8.77
C TRP A 411 18.73 24.72 9.89
N LYS A 412 18.66 26.00 9.51
CA LYS A 412 18.51 27.16 10.39
C LYS A 412 17.35 28.03 9.94
N VAL A 413 16.78 28.83 10.85
CA VAL A 413 15.73 29.81 10.52
C VAL A 413 16.34 31.19 10.35
N TYR A 414 15.89 31.93 9.33
CA TYR A 414 16.31 33.29 9.04
C TYR A 414 15.10 34.24 9.01
N ASP A 415 15.31 35.51 9.39
CA ASP A 415 14.25 36.52 9.44
C ASP A 415 13.90 37.10 8.05
N TRP A 416 13.28 36.27 7.22
CA TRP A 416 12.79 36.66 5.89
C TRP A 416 11.63 37.64 5.95
N ARG A 417 10.80 37.62 7.00
CA ARG A 417 9.63 38.47 7.15
C ARG A 417 10.02 39.94 7.25
N THR A 418 11.00 40.27 8.11
CA THR A 418 11.47 41.65 8.25
C THR A 418 12.14 42.14 6.96
N GLN A 419 12.96 41.29 6.33
CA GLN A 419 13.61 41.63 5.06
C GLN A 419 12.59 41.86 3.93
N ALA A 420 11.60 40.97 3.79
CA ALA A 420 10.53 41.09 2.81
C ALA A 420 9.71 42.36 3.04
N THR A 421 9.35 42.66 4.29
CA THR A 421 8.62 43.89 4.65
C THR A 421 9.43 45.14 4.30
N ARG A 422 10.76 45.10 4.47
CA ARG A 422 11.65 46.22 4.13
C ARG A 422 11.72 46.47 2.63
N ALA A 423 11.88 45.42 1.81
CA ALA A 423 12.26 45.59 0.40
C ALA A 423 11.17 45.22 -0.63
N ILE A 424 10.11 44.48 -0.28
CA ILE A 424 9.04 44.07 -1.21
C ILE A 424 7.78 44.93 -0.99
N LYS A 425 7.13 45.33 -2.08
CA LYS A 425 5.84 46.04 -2.06
C LYS A 425 4.74 45.13 -1.50
N LEU A 426 3.76 45.74 -0.82
CA LEU A 426 2.54 45.05 -0.40
C LEU A 426 1.87 44.38 -1.60
N SER A 427 1.30 43.20 -1.40
CA SER A 427 0.67 42.39 -2.46
C SER A 427 -0.45 43.13 -3.21
N ALA A 428 -1.16 44.04 -2.53
CA ALA A 428 -2.19 44.89 -3.13
C ALA A 428 -1.62 45.91 -4.14
N SER A 429 -0.33 46.28 -4.03
CA SER A 429 0.34 47.23 -4.93
C SER A 429 1.09 46.54 -6.07
N TRP A 430 0.87 45.24 -6.28
CA TRP A 430 1.46 44.52 -7.39
C TRP A 430 0.72 44.86 -8.68
N HIS A 431 1.40 44.70 -9.81
CA HIS A 431 0.86 45.02 -11.14
C HIS A 431 -0.13 43.96 -11.66
N PHE A 432 -0.54 43.02 -10.81
CA PHE A 432 -1.55 42.00 -11.06
C PHE A 432 -2.22 41.64 -9.73
N GLU A 433 -3.42 41.06 -9.83
CA GLU A 433 -4.18 40.65 -8.65
C GLU A 433 -3.61 39.38 -8.00
N PHE A 434 -2.87 39.55 -6.90
CA PHE A 434 -2.20 38.47 -6.19
C PHE A 434 -3.14 37.28 -5.86
N ASN A 435 -4.33 37.55 -5.30
CA ASN A 435 -5.27 36.51 -4.86
C ASN A 435 -5.92 35.74 -6.02
N LYS A 436 -6.03 36.35 -7.21
CA LYS A 436 -6.59 35.70 -8.41
C LYS A 436 -5.52 34.90 -9.18
N ALA A 437 -4.25 35.18 -8.97
CA ALA A 437 -3.16 34.49 -9.63
C ALA A 437 -3.07 33.02 -9.19
N LYS A 438 -2.99 32.12 -10.18
CA LYS A 438 -2.80 30.67 -9.99
C LYS A 438 -1.37 30.24 -10.27
N ARG A 439 -0.62 31.05 -11.00
CA ARG A 439 0.78 30.80 -11.32
C ARG A 439 1.58 32.09 -11.23
N PHE A 440 2.72 32.01 -10.55
CA PHE A 440 3.68 33.08 -10.41
C PHE A 440 4.97 32.65 -11.11
N VAL A 441 5.50 33.52 -11.95
CA VAL A 441 6.75 33.28 -12.66
C VAL A 441 7.75 34.34 -12.23
N PHE A 442 8.86 33.87 -11.68
CA PHE A 442 9.97 34.70 -11.20
C PHE A 442 11.13 34.56 -12.18
N TYR A 443 11.64 35.70 -12.65
CA TYR A 443 12.78 35.78 -13.55
C TYR A 443 13.95 36.46 -12.84
N LYS A 444 15.03 35.71 -12.59
CA LYS A 444 16.24 36.24 -11.98
C LYS A 444 16.97 37.15 -12.98
N ARG A 445 17.30 38.35 -12.53
CA ARG A 445 18.25 39.28 -13.15
C ARG A 445 19.48 39.39 -12.24
N GLU A 446 20.51 40.11 -12.67
CA GLU A 446 21.77 40.25 -11.91
C GLU A 446 21.54 40.79 -10.49
N THR A 447 20.72 41.85 -10.36
CA THR A 447 20.49 42.53 -9.08
C THR A 447 19.06 42.41 -8.57
N ASN A 448 18.12 41.86 -9.35
CA ASN A 448 16.70 41.86 -9.00
C ASN A 448 15.93 40.67 -9.57
N VAL A 449 14.68 40.50 -9.15
CA VAL A 449 13.77 39.49 -9.68
C VAL A 449 12.54 40.20 -10.25
N LEU A 450 12.19 39.87 -11.49
CA LEU A 450 10.92 40.27 -12.08
C LEU A 450 9.88 39.20 -11.78
N VAL A 451 8.67 39.63 -11.46
CA VAL A 451 7.56 38.73 -11.12
C VAL A 451 6.44 38.95 -12.12
N GLN A 452 5.85 37.86 -12.57
CA GLN A 452 4.69 37.81 -13.45
C GLN A 452 3.62 36.94 -12.78
N GLY A 453 2.39 37.43 -12.75
CA GLY A 453 1.25 36.68 -12.24
C GLY A 453 0.29 36.31 -13.34
N GLU A 454 -0.20 35.07 -13.30
CA GLU A 454 -1.15 34.52 -14.27
C GLU A 454 -2.40 34.02 -13.54
N SER A 455 -3.57 34.46 -14.01
CA SER A 455 -4.86 34.03 -13.46
C SER A 455 -5.24 32.61 -13.85
N ASN A 456 -4.66 32.08 -14.93
CA ASN A 456 -4.90 30.73 -15.44
C ASN A 456 -3.58 29.93 -15.53
N TYR A 457 -3.68 28.60 -15.49
CA TYR A 457 -2.50 27.72 -15.52
C TYR A 457 -1.74 27.71 -16.84
N MET A 458 -2.42 28.02 -17.95
CA MET A 458 -1.92 27.87 -19.32
C MET A 458 -1.93 29.21 -20.09
N SER A 459 -1.82 30.33 -19.40
CA SER A 459 -1.71 31.67 -20.00
C SER A 459 -0.35 32.27 -19.69
N ASP A 460 0.29 32.92 -20.68
CA ASP A 460 1.53 33.69 -20.52
C ASP A 460 1.28 35.14 -21.02
N VAL A 461 0.26 35.79 -20.47
CA VAL A 461 -0.21 37.12 -20.92
C VAL A 461 0.29 38.24 -20.00
N GLY A 462 0.62 37.92 -18.75
CA GLY A 462 1.12 38.87 -17.77
C GLY A 462 2.47 39.45 -18.16
N MET A 463 2.68 40.73 -17.86
CA MET A 463 3.97 41.39 -18.09
C MET A 463 4.85 41.33 -16.83
N PRO A 464 6.08 40.79 -16.91
CA PRO A 464 6.97 40.70 -15.75
C PRO A 464 7.45 42.09 -15.30
N LYS A 465 7.18 42.47 -14.05
CA LYS A 465 7.67 43.72 -13.44
C LYS A 465 8.29 43.49 -12.06
N SER A 466 9.13 44.42 -11.61
CA SER A 466 9.70 44.38 -10.27
C SER A 466 8.64 44.67 -9.20
N ILE A 467 8.68 43.87 -8.13
CA ILE A 467 7.86 44.05 -6.93
C ILE A 467 8.62 44.70 -5.78
N CYS A 468 9.87 45.12 -6.00
CA CYS A 468 10.67 45.79 -4.97
C CYS A 468 10.19 47.22 -4.73
N LYS A 469 10.33 47.72 -3.50
CA LYS A 469 10.15 49.13 -3.15
C LYS A 469 11.25 49.98 -3.81
N LYS A 470 10.97 51.27 -4.01
CA LYS A 470 11.94 52.21 -4.62
C LYS A 470 13.22 52.26 -3.75
N GLY A 471 14.39 52.17 -4.38
CA GLY A 471 15.69 52.20 -3.70
C GLY A 471 16.14 50.85 -3.09
N PHE A 472 15.33 49.79 -3.20
CA PHE A 472 15.69 48.47 -2.69
C PHE A 472 15.95 47.46 -3.82
N SER A 473 16.87 46.54 -3.55
CA SER A 473 17.20 45.41 -4.41
C SER A 473 17.19 44.11 -3.62
N LEU A 474 16.75 43.01 -4.22
CA LEU A 474 16.75 41.70 -3.56
C LEU A 474 18.17 41.21 -3.24
N SER A 475 19.19 41.66 -3.97
CA SER A 475 20.60 41.37 -3.67
C SER A 475 21.06 41.91 -2.32
N THR A 476 20.34 42.89 -1.77
CA THR A 476 20.63 43.52 -0.47
C THR A 476 19.89 42.87 0.70
N MET A 477 19.08 41.83 0.44
CA MET A 477 18.40 41.07 1.49
C MET A 477 19.37 40.06 2.10
N ILE A 478 19.86 40.38 3.30
CA ILE A 478 20.67 39.49 4.11
C ILE A 478 19.89 39.25 5.40
N PRO A 479 19.05 38.20 5.46
CA PRO A 479 18.26 37.92 6.65
C PRO A 479 19.16 37.42 7.78
N LEU A 480 18.89 37.87 9.00
CA LEU A 480 19.61 37.44 10.19
C LEU A 480 19.13 36.05 10.60
N GLU A 481 20.06 35.23 11.09
CA GLU A 481 19.72 33.94 11.72
C GLU A 481 18.93 34.21 13.01
N LEU A 482 17.78 33.54 13.14
CA LEU A 482 16.95 33.62 14.33
C LEU A 482 17.40 32.56 15.36
N PRO A 483 17.50 32.92 16.65
CA PRO A 483 17.86 31.96 17.68
C PRO A 483 16.78 30.89 17.83
N LEU A 484 17.21 29.69 18.22
CA LEU A 484 16.30 28.62 18.61
C LEU A 484 15.72 28.91 19.99
N GLY A 485 14.49 28.49 20.20
CA GLY A 485 13.80 28.67 21.47
C GLY A 485 12.84 29.84 21.42
N THR A 486 11.56 29.54 21.35
CA THR A 486 10.48 30.53 21.47
C THR A 486 9.61 30.26 22.68
N GLN A 487 9.07 31.33 23.27
CA GLN A 487 8.05 31.19 24.30
C GLN A 487 6.84 30.45 23.71
N LEU A 488 6.45 29.36 24.38
CA LEU A 488 5.28 28.59 24.00
C LEU A 488 4.04 29.47 24.09
N LYS A 489 3.23 29.49 23.04
CA LYS A 489 1.97 30.23 23.01
C LYS A 489 0.87 29.43 23.71
N GLY A 490 0.06 30.14 24.49
CA GLY A 490 -1.12 29.59 25.18
C GLY A 490 -0.81 28.94 26.52
N ASP A 491 -1.87 28.55 27.24
CA ASP A 491 -1.76 27.88 28.53
C ASP A 491 -1.40 26.40 28.38
N LYS A 492 -0.09 26.15 28.28
CA LYS A 492 0.48 24.80 28.27
C LYS A 492 0.48 24.14 29.66
N ALA A 493 -0.08 24.76 30.70
CA ALA A 493 -0.24 24.13 32.01
C ALA A 493 -1.16 22.90 31.96
N SER A 494 -2.05 22.83 30.96
CA SER A 494 -2.87 21.64 30.68
C SER A 494 -2.04 20.37 30.43
N ILE A 495 -0.82 20.50 29.87
CA ILE A 495 0.09 19.37 29.67
C ILE A 495 0.55 18.78 31.01
N ASN A 496 0.77 19.60 32.06
CA ASN A 496 1.09 19.07 33.39
C ASN A 496 -0.06 18.19 33.91
N GLY A 497 -1.31 18.65 33.76
CA GLY A 497 -2.49 17.89 34.17
C GLY A 497 -2.62 16.58 33.39
N LEU A 498 -2.38 16.63 32.09
CA LEU A 498 -2.39 15.48 31.21
C LEU A 498 -1.31 14.44 31.58
N LEU A 499 -0.07 14.88 31.79
CA LEU A 499 1.04 14.01 32.18
C LEU A 499 0.86 13.47 33.61
N ASN A 500 0.34 14.27 34.56
CA ASN A 500 -0.01 13.82 35.90
C ASN A 500 -1.06 12.70 35.88
N LYS A 501 -2.11 12.83 35.06
CA LYS A 501 -3.16 11.80 34.94
C LYS A 501 -2.63 10.50 34.33
N HIS A 502 -1.80 10.59 33.29
CA HIS A 502 -1.35 9.42 32.56
C HIS A 502 -0.12 8.72 33.18
N TYR A 503 0.81 9.47 33.79
CA TYR A 503 2.07 8.96 34.34
C TYR A 503 2.19 9.11 35.87
N GLY A 504 1.19 9.68 36.53
CA GLY A 504 1.18 9.94 37.97
C GLY A 504 1.89 11.22 38.37
N VAL A 505 1.76 11.61 39.65
CA VAL A 505 2.29 12.86 40.23
C VAL A 505 3.81 12.99 40.06
N ASN A 506 4.51 11.85 39.98
CA ASN A 506 5.96 11.79 39.86
C ASN A 506 6.46 11.79 38.40
N TRP A 507 5.63 12.07 37.40
CA TRP A 507 6.04 11.98 35.99
C TRP A 507 7.29 12.83 35.66
N ARG A 508 7.54 13.91 36.41
CA ARG A 508 8.74 14.76 36.24
C ARG A 508 10.07 14.05 36.56
N SER A 509 10.04 12.90 37.25
CA SER A 509 11.23 12.07 37.46
C SER A 509 11.51 11.12 36.30
N LEU A 510 10.56 10.93 35.37
CA LEU A 510 10.72 10.01 34.25
C LEU A 510 11.66 10.59 33.20
N PRO A 511 12.75 9.87 32.82
CA PRO A 511 13.73 10.37 31.87
C PRO A 511 13.13 10.54 30.47
N GLU A 512 12.10 9.77 30.10
CA GLU A 512 11.43 9.94 28.82
C GLU A 512 10.63 11.25 28.66
N LEU A 513 10.33 11.96 29.75
CA LEU A 513 9.54 13.19 29.78
C LEU A 513 10.39 14.44 30.03
N SER A 514 11.71 14.33 29.91
CA SER A 514 12.68 15.41 30.15
C SER A 514 12.39 16.68 29.34
N LEU A 515 11.93 16.54 28.09
CA LEU A 515 11.51 17.66 27.25
C LEU A 515 10.43 18.52 27.94
N TYR A 516 9.42 17.90 28.53
CA TYR A 516 8.33 18.62 29.20
C TYR A 516 8.78 19.24 30.52
N LYS A 517 9.67 18.55 31.26
CA LYS A 517 10.25 19.08 32.51
C LYS A 517 10.96 20.42 32.28
N ASN A 518 11.70 20.52 31.18
CA ASN A 518 12.54 21.69 30.90
C ASN A 518 11.73 22.90 30.39
N HIS A 519 10.59 22.65 29.73
CA HIS A 519 9.85 23.69 29.02
C HIS A 519 8.48 24.02 29.61
N ILE A 520 8.00 23.26 30.60
CA ILE A 520 6.68 23.47 31.21
C ILE A 520 6.84 23.75 32.71
N PRO A 521 6.43 24.93 33.20
CA PRO A 521 6.56 25.28 34.62
C PRO A 521 5.66 24.39 35.49
N PRO A 522 6.03 24.11 36.75
CA PRO A 522 5.16 23.37 37.68
C PRO A 522 3.87 24.15 37.98
N LYS A 523 2.73 23.44 38.15
CA LYS A 523 1.51 24.07 38.70
C LYS A 523 1.81 24.51 40.14
N ASN A 524 1.50 25.76 40.49
CA ASN A 524 1.53 26.22 41.88
C ASN A 524 0.51 25.41 42.70
N SER A 525 0.90 24.96 43.89
CA SER A 525 0.14 24.06 44.77
C SER A 525 -1.17 24.64 45.31
N SER A 526 -1.52 25.89 45.00
CA SER A 526 -2.72 26.58 45.50
C SER A 526 -4.01 26.35 44.69
N GLU A 527 -3.95 25.69 43.52
CA GLU A 527 -5.14 25.46 42.66
C GLU A 527 -5.58 24.00 42.56
N ALA A 528 -4.88 23.08 43.24
CA ALA A 528 -5.14 21.63 43.12
C ALA A 528 -6.49 21.17 43.68
N THR A 529 -7.20 22.01 44.45
CA THR A 529 -8.42 21.63 45.17
C THR A 529 -9.73 22.05 44.51
N LYS A 530 -9.73 22.80 43.38
CA LYS A 530 -10.99 23.28 42.76
C LYS A 530 -11.45 22.52 41.51
N GLU A 531 -10.64 21.65 40.93
CA GLU A 531 -10.99 20.95 39.68
C GLU A 531 -11.58 19.54 39.88
N GLN A 532 -11.71 19.04 41.12
CA GLN A 532 -12.19 17.67 41.36
C GLN A 532 -13.72 17.50 41.41
N ASP A 533 -14.52 18.57 41.53
CA ASP A 533 -15.97 18.43 41.73
C ASP A 533 -16.88 19.06 40.66
N ASN A 534 -16.36 19.61 39.55
CA ASN A 534 -17.19 20.32 38.56
C ASN A 534 -17.21 19.72 37.14
N VAL A 535 -16.91 18.42 37.00
CA VAL A 535 -17.16 17.70 35.73
C VAL A 535 -18.41 16.84 35.87
N SER A 536 -19.52 17.47 36.26
CA SER A 536 -20.86 16.98 35.95
C SER A 536 -21.64 18.09 35.27
N SER A 537 -22.13 17.76 34.07
CA SER A 537 -23.33 18.30 33.41
C SER A 537 -23.37 19.69 32.71
N GLU A 538 -22.33 20.51 32.58
CA GLU A 538 -22.53 21.86 31.95
C GLU A 538 -21.62 22.32 30.79
N GLN A 539 -20.77 21.47 30.21
CA GLN A 539 -19.99 21.87 29.01
C GLN A 539 -20.37 21.16 27.70
N CYS A 540 -21.53 20.50 27.65
CA CYS A 540 -22.02 19.84 26.43
C CYS A 540 -22.69 20.78 25.40
N GLN A 541 -22.84 22.09 25.66
CA GLN A 541 -23.53 22.99 24.73
C GLN A 541 -22.63 23.95 23.92
N ASN A 542 -21.44 24.34 24.38
CA ASN A 542 -20.78 25.54 23.84
C ASN A 542 -19.61 25.31 22.86
N GLN A 543 -19.59 24.20 22.11
CA GLN A 543 -18.61 23.98 21.04
C GLN A 543 -19.20 23.72 19.64
N TYR A 544 -20.53 23.86 19.48
CA TYR A 544 -21.19 23.72 18.18
C TYR A 544 -21.38 25.04 17.41
N ASP A 545 -21.14 26.21 18.01
CA ASP A 545 -21.49 27.50 17.40
C ASP A 545 -20.36 28.25 16.68
N ASN A 546 -19.13 27.74 16.62
CA ASN A 546 -18.02 28.42 15.93
C ASN A 546 -17.53 27.71 14.64
N PHE A 547 -18.35 26.84 14.05
CA PHE A 547 -18.09 26.26 12.73
C PHE A 547 -19.00 26.78 11.59
N PHE A 548 -19.82 27.80 11.88
CA PHE A 548 -20.55 28.55 10.85
C PHE A 548 -20.45 30.05 11.10
N VAL A 549 -19.44 30.70 10.51
CA VAL A 549 -19.55 32.02 9.88
C VAL A 549 -18.73 32.01 8.60
#